data_AF-A0A1A8GJ43-F1
#
_entry.id   AF-A0A1A8GJ43-F1
#
_cell.length_a   1.000
_cell.length_b   1.000
_cell.length_c   1.000
_cell.angle_alpha   90.00
_cell.angle_beta   90.00
_cell.angle_gamma   90.00
#
_symmetry.space_group_name_H-M   'P 1'
#
loop_
_entity.id
_entity.type
_entity.pdbx_description
1 polymer ?
#
loop_
_entity_poly.entity_id
_entity_poly.type
_entity_poly.pdbx_seq_one_letter_code
_entity_poly.pdbx_strand_id
1 'polypeptide(L)'
;LDFKVGEVWDELSRELVLDGTKLTSNDEEALRSICETSEDTARRVMEEQSDILEQQQSVELHEEMMAYVEMKSHWKQQELTAQSWQNYVSRTSDYNVLQEVKVQRKEQVESSRPTPEDGGAAGPPAEDFITYFLSAEDGDVLGLRGLNVKMARTSIRPDQNQESRTESD
;
A
#
# COMPACT_ATOMS: atom_id res chain seq x y z
N LEU A 1 29.17 33.98 14.01
CA LEU A 1 29.89 34.70 15.09
C LEU A 1 28.96 34.86 16.28
N ASP A 2 29.45 34.66 17.49
CA ASP A 2 28.71 35.10 18.68
C ASP A 2 28.55 36.62 18.60
N PHE A 3 27.30 37.09 18.63
CA PHE A 3 26.96 38.52 18.57
C PHE A 3 27.76 39.32 19.62
N LYS A 4 27.99 38.71 20.78
CA LYS A 4 28.75 39.35 21.85
C LYS A 4 30.24 39.48 21.56
N VAL A 5 30.84 38.52 20.87
CA VAL A 5 32.25 38.58 20.47
C VAL A 5 32.46 39.68 19.43
N GLY A 6 31.54 39.83 18.49
CA GLY A 6 31.58 40.93 17.51
C GLY A 6 31.49 42.31 18.16
N GLU A 7 30.58 42.49 19.13
CA GLU A 7 30.43 43.74 19.89
C GLU A 7 31.69 44.08 20.70
N VAL A 8 32.27 43.10 21.40
CA VAL A 8 33.52 43.30 22.16
C VAL A 8 34.68 43.65 21.24
N TRP A 9 34.73 43.04 20.05
CA TRP A 9 35.76 43.34 19.04
C TRP A 9 35.64 44.77 18.50
N ASP A 10 34.41 45.23 18.23
CA ASP A 10 34.14 46.59 17.76
C ASP A 10 34.50 47.63 18.83
N GLU A 11 34.16 47.36 20.10
CA GLU A 11 34.55 48.21 21.22
C GLU A 11 36.07 48.31 21.38
N LEU A 12 36.76 47.17 21.42
CA LEU A 12 38.22 47.11 21.56
C LEU A 12 38.92 47.84 20.41
N SER A 13 38.43 47.66 19.19
CA SER A 13 38.97 48.33 17.99
C SER A 13 38.84 49.85 18.10
N ARG A 14 37.71 50.33 18.62
CA ARG A 14 37.43 51.76 18.80
C ARG A 14 38.26 52.38 19.92
N GLU A 15 38.45 51.67 21.03
CA GLU A 15 39.29 52.10 22.15
C GLU A 15 40.77 52.20 21.75
N LEU A 16 41.30 51.20 21.02
CA LEU A 16 42.70 51.20 20.56
C LEU A 16 43.01 52.37 19.62
N VAL A 17 42.04 52.80 18.81
CA VAL A 17 42.17 53.98 17.95
C VAL A 17 42.20 55.27 18.77
N LEU A 18 41.40 55.37 19.84
CA LEU A 18 41.39 56.51 20.75
C LEU A 18 42.71 56.64 21.52
N ASP A 19 43.32 55.51 21.91
CA ASP A 19 44.59 55.46 22.64
C ASP A 19 45.83 55.67 21.73
N GLY A 20 45.63 55.79 20.41
CA GLY A 20 46.70 56.07 19.45
C GLY A 20 47.69 54.92 19.23
N THR A 21 47.37 53.73 19.73
CA THR A 21 48.18 52.52 19.54
C THR A 21 47.94 51.96 18.14
N LYS A 22 48.99 51.94 17.30
CA LYS A 22 48.94 51.25 16.01
C LYS A 22 49.39 49.80 16.17
N LEU A 23 48.60 48.90 15.58
CA LEU A 23 48.98 47.51 15.38
C LEU A 23 50.24 47.44 14.51
N THR A 24 51.10 46.44 14.75
CA THR A 24 52.22 46.22 13.83
C THR A 24 51.69 45.63 12.52
N SER A 25 52.39 45.85 11.41
CA SER A 25 51.94 45.37 10.08
C SER A 25 51.65 43.86 10.02
N ASN A 26 52.32 43.06 10.86
CA ASN A 26 52.11 41.62 10.93
C ASN A 26 50.81 41.29 11.70
N ASP A 27 50.54 42.00 12.79
CA ASP A 27 49.31 41.83 13.56
C ASP A 27 48.08 42.22 12.73
N GLU A 28 48.17 43.27 11.92
CA GLU A 28 47.08 43.66 11.00
C GLU A 28 46.77 42.59 9.96
N GLU A 29 47.79 41.91 9.43
CA GLU A 29 47.62 40.83 8.47
C GLU A 29 47.01 39.58 9.12
N ALA A 30 47.50 39.22 10.32
CA ALA A 30 46.95 38.12 11.09
C ALA A 30 45.46 38.35 11.44
N LEU A 31 45.11 39.56 11.87
CA LEU A 31 43.72 39.91 12.19
C LEU A 31 42.83 39.91 10.95
N ARG A 32 43.29 40.40 9.80
CA ARG A 32 42.55 40.29 8.54
C ARG A 32 42.25 38.83 8.19
N SER A 33 43.25 37.95 8.29
CA SER A 33 43.07 36.52 8.02
C SER A 33 42.07 35.87 9.00
N ILE A 34 42.13 36.23 10.28
CA ILE A 34 41.17 35.75 11.29
C ILE A 34 39.75 36.25 10.96
N CYS A 35 39.58 37.52 10.60
CA CYS A 35 38.28 38.07 10.21
C CYS A 35 37.74 37.33 8.98
N GLU A 36 38.52 37.22 7.90
CA GLU A 36 38.11 36.54 6.66
C GLU A 36 37.70 35.09 6.91
N THR A 37 38.50 34.33 7.68
CA THR A 37 38.17 32.93 8.00
C THR A 37 36.93 32.83 8.89
N SER A 38 36.73 33.75 9.83
CA SER A 38 35.56 33.79 10.70
C SER A 38 34.28 34.15 9.94
N GLU A 39 34.35 35.07 8.99
CA GLU A 39 33.25 35.48 8.13
C GLU A 39 32.89 34.38 7.12
N ASP A 40 33.88 33.73 6.52
CA ASP A 40 33.65 32.59 5.64
C ASP A 40 33.00 31.41 6.38
N THR A 41 33.48 31.13 7.60
CA THR A 41 32.85 30.12 8.46
C THR A 41 31.41 30.50 8.81
N ALA A 42 31.16 31.76 9.18
CA ALA A 42 29.82 32.23 9.49
C ALA A 42 28.87 32.12 8.29
N ARG A 43 29.36 32.44 7.09
CA ARG A 43 28.60 32.30 5.83
C ARG A 43 28.23 30.86 5.57
N ARG A 44 29.21 29.94 5.63
CA ARG A 44 28.97 28.50 5.42
C ARG A 44 27.97 27.93 6.42
N VAL A 45 28.08 28.33 7.69
CA VAL A 45 27.12 27.91 8.73
C VAL A 45 25.72 28.45 8.44
N MET A 46 25.58 29.70 7.98
CA MET A 46 24.26 30.25 7.61
C MET A 46 23.65 29.50 6.41
N GLU A 47 24.47 29.18 5.40
CA GLU A 47 24.04 28.38 4.24
C GLU A 47 23.57 27.00 4.69
N GLU A 48 24.38 26.30 5.49
CA GLU A 48 24.03 24.98 6.03
C GLU A 48 22.76 25.02 6.90
N GLN A 49 22.60 26.06 7.74
CA GLN A 49 21.39 26.25 8.53
C GLN A 49 20.15 26.49 7.66
N SER A 50 20.29 27.23 6.56
CA SER A 50 19.21 27.42 5.59
C SER A 50 18.81 26.10 4.95
N ASP A 51 19.81 25.33 4.48
CA ASP A 51 19.59 24.02 3.86
C ASP A 51 18.91 23.04 4.82
N ILE A 52 19.32 23.01 6.09
CA ILE A 52 18.70 22.18 7.14
C ILE A 52 17.23 22.55 7.32
N LEU A 53 16.91 23.85 7.38
CA LEU A 53 15.54 24.32 7.55
C LEU A 53 14.66 23.96 6.35
N GLU A 54 15.16 24.14 5.13
CA GLU A 54 14.44 23.75 3.91
C GLU A 54 14.21 22.24 3.84
N GLN A 55 15.23 21.45 4.17
CA GLN A 55 15.12 20.00 4.22
C GLN A 55 14.09 19.56 5.27
N GLN A 56 14.13 20.15 6.46
CA GLN A 56 13.20 19.83 7.53
C GLN A 56 11.76 20.15 7.12
N GLN A 57 11.52 21.32 6.53
CA GLN A 57 10.19 21.68 6.02
C GLN A 57 9.68 20.69 4.96
N SER A 58 10.56 20.25 4.06
CA SER A 58 10.22 19.27 3.01
C SER A 58 9.84 17.91 3.61
N VAL A 59 10.59 17.44 4.61
CA VAL A 59 10.31 16.19 5.33
C VAL A 59 8.98 16.28 6.08
N GLU A 60 8.75 17.36 6.84
CA GLU A 60 7.50 17.57 7.59
C GLU A 60 6.28 17.56 6.66
N LEU A 61 6.36 18.25 5.52
CA LEU A 61 5.29 18.26 4.51
C LEU A 61 5.05 16.86 3.93
N HIS A 62 6.11 16.11 3.65
CA HIS A 62 5.99 14.76 3.12
C HIS A 62 5.34 13.81 4.13
N GLU A 63 5.76 13.86 5.39
CA GLU A 63 5.18 13.06 6.47
C GLU A 63 3.70 13.39 6.66
N GLU A 64 3.32 14.67 6.67
CA GLU A 64 1.93 15.09 6.76
C GLU A 64 1.11 14.52 5.59
N MET A 65 1.62 14.64 4.36
CA MET A 65 0.96 14.08 3.18
C MET A 65 0.74 12.56 3.31
N MET A 66 1.75 11.82 3.77
CA MET A 66 1.66 10.38 3.97
C MET A 66 0.62 10.03 5.04
N ALA A 67 0.58 10.77 6.15
CA ALA A 67 -0.43 10.59 7.19
C ALA A 67 -1.86 10.82 6.66
N TYR A 68 -2.08 11.84 5.81
CA TYR A 68 -3.37 12.06 5.18
C TYR A 68 -3.78 10.91 4.25
N VAL A 69 -2.85 10.38 3.46
CA VAL A 69 -3.11 9.24 2.57
C VAL A 69 -3.48 8.00 3.39
N GLU A 70 -2.73 7.72 4.46
CA GLU A 70 -3.01 6.60 5.35
C GLU A 70 -4.39 6.74 5.97
N MET A 71 -4.71 7.89 6.56
CA MET A 71 -6.02 8.16 7.16
C MET A 71 -7.15 7.96 6.16
N LYS A 72 -7.01 8.48 4.93
CA LYS A 72 -8.00 8.30 3.87
C LYS A 72 -8.19 6.82 3.50
N SER A 73 -7.10 6.05 3.45
CA SER A 73 -7.17 4.61 3.16
C SER A 73 -7.88 3.86 4.28
N HIS A 74 -7.60 4.19 5.56
CA HIS A 74 -8.26 3.61 6.72
C HIS A 74 -9.77 3.89 6.71
N TRP A 75 -10.18 5.13 6.44
CA TRP A 75 -11.60 5.47 6.27
C TRP A 75 -12.25 4.66 5.17
N LYS A 76 -11.58 4.48 4.04
CA LYS A 76 -12.13 3.69 2.93
C LYS A 76 -12.27 2.22 3.30
N GLN A 77 -11.28 1.66 3.99
CA GLN A 77 -11.32 0.28 4.46
C GLN A 77 -12.46 0.08 5.46
N GLN A 78 -12.67 1.02 6.39
CA GLN A 78 -13.77 0.97 7.35
C GLN A 78 -15.13 1.00 6.65
N GLU A 79 -15.30 1.86 5.64
CA GLU A 79 -16.52 1.92 4.84
C GLU A 79 -16.80 0.60 4.12
N LEU A 80 -15.79 0.03 3.43
CA LEU A 80 -15.93 -1.26 2.75
C LEU A 80 -16.23 -2.39 3.74
N THR A 81 -15.60 -2.37 4.91
CA THR A 81 -15.86 -3.34 5.98
C THR A 81 -17.31 -3.25 6.45
N ALA A 82 -17.81 -2.05 6.70
CA ALA A 82 -19.20 -1.82 7.09
C ALA A 82 -20.19 -2.29 6.01
N GLN A 83 -19.91 -2.00 4.73
CA GLN A 83 -20.73 -2.48 3.62
C GLN A 83 -20.72 -4.01 3.50
N SER A 84 -19.56 -4.65 3.67
CA SER A 84 -19.43 -6.10 3.64
C SER A 84 -20.20 -6.77 4.78
N TRP A 85 -20.15 -6.17 5.98
CA TRP A 85 -20.92 -6.61 7.14
C TRP A 85 -22.41 -6.48 6.90
N GLN A 86 -22.86 -5.33 6.40
CA GLN A 86 -24.26 -5.10 6.07
C GLN A 86 -24.77 -6.11 5.03
N ASN A 87 -23.99 -6.38 3.98
CA ASN A 87 -24.34 -7.37 2.97
C ASN A 87 -24.43 -8.79 3.57
N TYR A 88 -23.49 -9.17 4.43
CA TYR A 88 -23.53 -10.46 5.12
C TYR A 88 -24.78 -10.61 5.99
N VAL A 89 -25.11 -9.58 6.79
CA VAL A 89 -26.31 -9.53 7.63
C VAL A 89 -27.57 -9.60 6.76
N SER A 90 -27.67 -8.82 5.69
CA SER A 90 -28.82 -8.87 4.77
C SER A 90 -29.01 -10.25 4.15
N ARG A 91 -27.93 -10.93 3.75
CA ARG A 91 -28.00 -12.27 3.16
C ARG A 91 -28.37 -13.38 4.16
N THR A 92 -28.21 -13.14 5.46
CA THR A 92 -28.36 -14.19 6.49
C THR A 92 -29.54 -13.96 7.43
N SER A 93 -29.90 -12.71 7.71
CA SER A 93 -30.94 -12.38 8.69
C SER A 93 -32.06 -11.47 8.17
N ASP A 94 -31.90 -10.81 7.02
CA ASP A 94 -32.99 -10.00 6.45
C ASP A 94 -34.01 -10.90 5.76
N TYR A 95 -35.18 -11.04 6.39
CA TYR A 95 -36.24 -11.93 5.94
C TYR A 95 -36.74 -11.59 4.53
N ASN A 96 -36.81 -10.30 4.16
CA ASN A 96 -37.30 -9.90 2.84
C ASN A 96 -36.35 -10.36 1.74
N VAL A 97 -35.05 -10.10 1.94
CA VAL A 97 -33.98 -10.54 1.01
C VAL A 97 -33.95 -12.07 0.90
N LEU A 98 -34.10 -12.79 2.02
CA LEU A 98 -34.15 -14.26 2.02
C LEU A 98 -35.37 -14.81 1.25
N GLN A 99 -36.53 -14.16 1.35
CA GLN A 99 -37.71 -14.56 0.58
C GLN A 99 -37.51 -14.33 -0.92
N GLU A 100 -36.96 -13.18 -1.32
CA GLU A 100 -36.66 -12.88 -2.73
C GLU A 100 -35.71 -13.90 -3.33
N VAL A 101 -34.59 -14.20 -2.66
CA VAL A 101 -33.61 -15.21 -3.10
C VAL A 101 -34.26 -16.61 -3.19
N LYS A 102 -35.15 -16.94 -2.26
CA LYS A 102 -35.90 -18.21 -2.28
C LYS A 102 -36.82 -18.31 -3.49
N VAL A 103 -37.50 -17.23 -3.86
CA VAL A 103 -38.34 -17.17 -5.07
C VAL A 103 -37.48 -17.34 -6.32
N GLN A 104 -36.40 -16.57 -6.46
CA GLN A 104 -35.48 -16.67 -7.59
C GLN A 104 -34.90 -18.08 -7.76
N ARG A 105 -34.51 -18.73 -6.66
CA ARG A 105 -33.99 -20.11 -6.72
C ARG A 105 -35.06 -21.10 -7.19
N LYS A 106 -36.33 -20.92 -6.78
CA LYS A 106 -37.42 -21.77 -7.26
C LYS A 106 -37.66 -21.60 -8.75
N GLU A 107 -37.70 -20.36 -9.23
CA GLU A 107 -37.85 -20.06 -10.66
C GLU A 107 -36.71 -20.68 -11.48
N GLN A 108 -35.46 -20.60 -11.01
CA GLN A 108 -34.32 -21.27 -11.66
C GLN A 108 -34.47 -22.79 -11.69
N VAL A 109 -34.92 -23.40 -10.59
CA VAL A 109 -35.15 -24.85 -10.52
C VAL A 109 -36.29 -25.26 -11.44
N GLU A 110 -37.38 -24.50 -11.49
CA GLU A 110 -38.51 -24.75 -12.36
C GLU A 110 -38.14 -24.58 -13.85
N SER A 111 -37.34 -23.56 -14.18
CA SER A 111 -36.80 -23.36 -15.53
C SER A 111 -35.78 -24.42 -15.94
N SER A 112 -35.08 -25.03 -14.99
CA SER A 112 -34.09 -26.08 -15.26
C SER A 112 -34.71 -27.48 -15.27
N ARG A 113 -36.01 -27.61 -14.95
CA ARG A 113 -36.69 -28.90 -14.89
C ARG A 113 -36.94 -29.43 -16.30
N PRO A 114 -36.51 -30.67 -16.63
CA PRO A 114 -36.74 -31.23 -17.96
C PRO A 114 -38.23 -31.42 -18.23
N THR A 115 -38.66 -31.08 -19.45
CA THR A 115 -40.03 -31.29 -19.93
C THR A 115 -40.31 -32.78 -20.11
N PRO A 116 -41.42 -33.32 -19.57
CA PRO A 116 -41.80 -34.73 -19.73
C PRO A 116 -42.51 -34.95 -21.06
N GLU A 117 -41.86 -34.65 -22.17
CA GLU A 117 -42.36 -35.00 -23.51
C GLU A 117 -41.17 -35.54 -24.31
N ASP A 118 -40.81 -36.79 -24.02
CA ASP A 118 -40.56 -37.80 -25.05
C ASP A 118 -40.47 -39.17 -24.38
N GLY A 119 -41.58 -39.91 -24.47
CA GLY A 119 -41.62 -41.33 -24.15
C GLY A 119 -40.86 -42.11 -25.23
N GLY A 120 -39.64 -42.52 -24.91
CA GLY A 120 -38.89 -43.49 -25.71
C GLY A 120 -37.70 -43.97 -24.90
N ALA A 121 -37.57 -45.27 -24.71
CA ALA A 121 -36.49 -45.90 -23.97
C ALA A 121 -35.11 -45.44 -24.48
N ALA A 122 -34.52 -44.47 -23.79
CA ALA A 122 -33.12 -44.12 -23.89
C ALA A 122 -32.56 -44.28 -22.48
N GLY A 123 -31.50 -45.07 -22.33
CA GLY A 123 -30.74 -45.14 -21.08
C GLY A 123 -30.34 -43.75 -20.62
N PRO A 124 -29.96 -43.58 -19.33
CA PRO A 124 -29.63 -42.27 -18.78
C PRO A 124 -28.65 -41.58 -19.75
N PRO A 125 -28.92 -40.32 -20.15
CA PRO A 125 -27.95 -39.59 -20.96
C PRO A 125 -26.63 -39.64 -20.21
N ALA A 126 -25.54 -39.96 -20.92
CA ALA A 126 -24.21 -39.81 -20.36
C ALA A 126 -24.04 -38.31 -20.06
N GLU A 127 -24.40 -37.90 -18.85
CA GLU A 127 -24.24 -36.54 -18.36
C GLU A 127 -22.74 -36.32 -18.20
N ASP A 128 -22.16 -35.69 -19.22
CA ASP A 128 -20.81 -35.15 -19.15
C ASP A 128 -20.82 -34.05 -18.08
N PHE A 129 -20.48 -34.43 -16.85
CA PHE A 129 -20.36 -33.48 -15.74
C PHE A 129 -19.15 -32.59 -15.99
N ILE A 130 -19.41 -31.40 -16.53
CA ILE A 130 -18.41 -30.35 -16.67
C ILE A 130 -18.19 -29.73 -15.30
N THR A 131 -17.17 -30.23 -14.60
CA THR A 131 -16.77 -29.67 -13.30
C THR A 131 -15.63 -28.68 -13.52
N TYR A 132 -15.79 -27.46 -13.03
CA TYR A 132 -14.73 -26.47 -12.97
C TYR A 132 -14.10 -26.55 -11.57
N PHE A 133 -12.81 -26.84 -11.50
CA PHE A 133 -12.04 -26.73 -10.26
C PHE A 133 -10.99 -25.63 -10.40
N LEU A 134 -10.83 -24.86 -9.33
CA LEU A 134 -9.84 -23.79 -9.23
C LEU A 134 -8.58 -24.40 -8.61
N SER A 135 -7.52 -24.55 -9.40
CA SER A 135 -6.19 -24.85 -8.85
C SER A 135 -5.48 -23.53 -8.60
N ALA A 136 -5.24 -23.24 -7.32
CA ALA A 136 -4.35 -22.16 -6.90
C ALA A 136 -2.96 -22.76 -6.69
N GLU A 137 -1.97 -22.25 -7.43
CA GLU A 137 -0.56 -22.54 -7.16
C GLU A 137 -0.04 -21.45 -6.22
N ASP A 138 0.53 -21.83 -5.07
CA ASP A 138 1.25 -20.90 -4.18
C ASP A 138 2.53 -20.45 -4.88
N GLY A 139 2.42 -19.39 -5.66
CA GLY A 139 3.55 -18.68 -6.25
C GLY A 139 4.21 -17.81 -5.20
N ASP A 140 5.08 -18.38 -4.37
CA ASP A 140 5.96 -17.60 -3.50
C ASP A 140 7.08 -16.98 -4.36
N VAL A 141 6.80 -15.78 -4.87
CA VAL A 141 7.85 -14.87 -5.35
C VAL A 141 7.62 -13.51 -4.70
N LEU A 142 8.55 -13.19 -3.80
CA LEU A 142 8.81 -11.92 -3.14
C LEU A 142 8.07 -10.70 -3.73
N GLY A 143 7.05 -10.22 -3.00
CA GLY A 143 6.72 -8.80 -2.97
C GLY A 143 5.50 -8.30 -3.74
N LEU A 144 4.78 -9.13 -4.51
CA LEU A 144 3.51 -8.72 -5.14
C LEU A 144 2.50 -9.88 -5.07
N ARG A 145 1.62 -9.83 -4.06
CA ARG A 145 0.67 -10.89 -3.73
C ARG A 145 -0.49 -10.91 -4.75
N GLY A 146 -0.31 -11.66 -5.84
CA GLY A 146 -1.36 -12.00 -6.80
C GLY A 146 -1.55 -13.52 -6.87
N LEU A 147 -2.70 -14.02 -6.42
CA LEU A 147 -3.06 -15.44 -6.55
C LEU A 147 -3.21 -15.76 -8.04
N ASN A 148 -2.31 -16.58 -8.60
CA ASN A 148 -2.45 -17.06 -9.98
C ASN A 148 -3.43 -18.24 -9.99
N VAL A 149 -4.70 -17.95 -10.35
CA VAL A 149 -5.76 -18.94 -10.41
C VAL A 149 -5.94 -19.41 -11.86
N LYS A 150 -5.62 -20.67 -12.13
CA LYS A 150 -5.89 -21.31 -13.42
C LYS A 150 -7.23 -22.03 -13.35
N MET A 151 -8.15 -21.68 -14.24
CA MET A 151 -9.40 -22.42 -14.43
C MET A 151 -9.18 -23.54 -15.46
N ALA A 152 -9.28 -24.79 -15.04
CA ALA A 152 -9.25 -25.94 -15.93
C ALA A 152 -10.65 -26.54 -16.08
N ARG A 153 -11.02 -26.91 -17.31
CA ARG A 153 -12.29 -27.58 -17.64
C ARG A 153 -11.98 -29.03 -17.99
N THR A 154 -12.60 -29.99 -17.29
CA THR A 154 -12.51 -31.41 -17.64
C THR A 154 -13.92 -31.98 -17.73
N SER A 155 -14.15 -32.86 -18.71
CA SER A 155 -15.38 -33.64 -18.81
C SER A 155 -15.10 -35.02 -18.23
N ILE A 156 -15.83 -35.41 -17.19
CA ILE A 156 -15.72 -36.73 -16.58
C ILE A 156 -16.81 -37.60 -17.19
N ARG A 157 -16.42 -38.60 -17.99
CA ARG A 157 -17.30 -39.69 -18.42
C ARG A 157 -17.27 -40.81 -17.37
N PRO A 158 -18.41 -41.29 -16.86
CA PRO A 158 -18.43 -42.52 -16.08
C PRO A 158 -18.14 -43.71 -17.00
N ASP A 159 -17.08 -44.46 -16.70
CA ASP A 159 -16.63 -45.60 -17.50
C ASP A 159 -17.61 -46.77 -17.37
N GLN A 160 -18.24 -47.18 -18.47
CA GLN A 160 -19.00 -48.43 -18.56
C GLN A 160 -18.07 -49.53 -19.09
N ASN A 161 -17.24 -50.09 -18.21
CA ASN A 161 -16.71 -51.45 -18.38
C ASN A 161 -16.05 -51.94 -17.08
N GLN A 162 -16.79 -52.74 -16.32
CA GLN A 162 -16.19 -53.69 -15.39
C GLN A 162 -16.87 -55.05 -15.59
N GLU A 163 -16.58 -55.68 -16.73
CA GLU A 163 -16.80 -57.12 -16.94
C GLU A 163 -15.47 -57.73 -17.42
N SER A 164 -14.64 -58.13 -16.46
CA SER A 164 -13.69 -59.24 -16.57
C SER A 164 -12.84 -59.32 -15.30
N ARG A 165 -13.46 -59.82 -14.21
CA ARG A 165 -12.75 -60.66 -13.24
C ARG A 165 -13.74 -61.25 -12.24
N THR A 166 -14.09 -62.51 -12.48
CA THR A 166 -14.50 -63.60 -11.56
C THR A 166 -15.15 -64.65 -12.47
N GLU A 167 -14.50 -65.77 -12.75
CA GLU A 167 -14.61 -67.00 -11.95
C GLU A 167 -13.35 -67.90 -12.08
N SER A 168 -13.08 -68.61 -10.99
CA SER A 168 -12.04 -69.62 -10.77
C SER A 168 -12.27 -70.93 -11.53
N ASP A 169 -11.20 -71.58 -12.01
CA ASP A 169 -10.60 -72.79 -11.39
C ASP A 169 -9.28 -73.17 -12.12
#